data_AF-A0AAP3A8A4-F1
#
_entry.id   AF-A0AAP3A8A4-F1
#
_cell.length_a   1.000
_cell.length_b   1.000
_cell.length_c   1.000
_cell.angle_alpha   90.00
_cell.angle_beta   90.00
_cell.angle_gamma   90.00
#
_symmetry.space_group_name_H-M   'P 1'
#
loop_
_entity.id
_entity.type
_entity.pdbx_description
1 polymer ?
#
loop_
_entity_poly.entity_id
_entity_poly.type
_entity_poly.pdbx_seq_one_letter_code
_entity_poly.pdbx_strand_id
1 'polypeptide(L)' 'TLSGNKSGSAPKLIAPLSSDTSSTTSYIGMGIKKINTDDSTFLTSNSAEKIRWSLTEINTDGLSMTVALRETSAGQG' A
#
# COMPACT_ATOMS: atom_id res chain seq x y z
N THR A 1 7.00 -9.22 6.03
CA THR A 1 5.58 -9.01 5.69
C THR A 1 5.28 -7.54 5.91
N LEU A 2 4.39 -6.93 5.13
CA LEU A 2 4.02 -5.53 5.32
C LEU A 2 3.07 -5.44 6.51
N SER A 3 3.40 -4.64 7.52
CA SER A 3 2.53 -4.39 8.69
C SER A 3 1.80 -3.06 8.54
N GLY A 4 0.57 -2.97 9.02
CA GLY A 4 -0.20 -1.72 9.02
C GLY A 4 -1.69 -1.91 9.26
N ASN A 5 -2.37 -0.78 9.51
CA ASN A 5 -3.82 -0.74 9.68
C ASN A 5 -4.49 -0.83 8.30
N LYS A 6 -5.12 -1.96 8.03
CA LYS A 6 -5.81 -2.22 6.77
C LYS A 6 -7.10 -1.39 6.70
N SER A 7 -7.33 -0.70 5.58
CA SER A 7 -8.63 -0.08 5.33
C SER A 7 -9.74 -1.14 5.24
N GLY A 8 -10.87 -0.88 5.88
CA GLY A 8 -12.04 -1.77 5.85
C GLY A 8 -12.71 -1.84 4.48
N SER A 9 -12.68 -0.76 3.70
CA SER A 9 -13.31 -0.65 2.37
C SER A 9 -12.34 -0.88 1.23
N ALA A 10 -11.04 -0.63 1.44
CA ALA A 10 -9.97 -0.89 0.46
C ALA A 10 -8.85 -1.76 1.07
N PRO A 11 -9.04 -3.09 1.16
CA PRO A 11 -8.14 -4.04 1.81
C PRO A 11 -6.63 -3.97 1.53
N LYS A 12 -6.21 -3.40 0.40
CA LYS A 12 -4.80 -3.29 0.00
C LYS A 12 -4.16 -1.94 0.36
N LEU A 13 -4.92 -1.05 0.98
CA LEU A 13 -4.45 0.26 1.44
C LEU A 13 -4.25 0.24 2.96
N ILE A 14 -3.14 0.81 3.40
CA ILE A 14 -2.89 1.17 4.79
C ILE A 14 -3.59 2.50 5.05
N ALA A 15 -4.51 2.55 6.01
CA ALA A 15 -5.25 3.75 6.35
C ALA A 15 -5.22 3.99 7.88
N PRO A 16 -5.38 5.23 8.34
CA PRO A 16 -5.60 5.51 9.76
C PRO A 16 -6.78 4.70 10.30
N LEU A 17 -6.74 4.42 11.61
CA LEU A 17 -7.90 3.81 12.27
C LEU A 17 -9.06 4.82 12.25
N SER A 18 -10.30 4.33 12.18
CA SER A 18 -11.47 5.20 12.31
C SER A 18 -11.55 5.91 13.68
N SER A 19 -10.88 5.36 14.70
CA SER A 19 -10.74 5.95 16.02
C SER A 19 -9.60 6.96 16.13
N ASP A 20 -8.77 7.13 15.09
CA ASP A 20 -7.68 8.10 15.08
C ASP A 20 -8.23 9.49 14.77
N THR A 21 -8.47 10.27 15.83
CA THR A 21 -8.97 11.64 15.74
C THR A 21 -7.88 12.66 15.36
N SER A 22 -6.63 12.24 15.22
CA SER A 22 -5.51 13.09 14.80
C SER A 22 -5.24 13.03 13.30
N SER A 23 -5.85 12.07 12.59
CA SER A 23 -5.75 11.96 11.14
C SER A 23 -6.28 13.22 10.46
N THR A 24 -5.47 13.79 9.58
CA THR A 24 -5.85 14.96 8.77
C THR A 24 -6.49 14.58 7.44
N THR A 25 -6.58 13.29 7.13
CA THR A 25 -7.18 12.77 5.89
C THR A 25 -8.31 11.80 6.21
N SER A 26 -9.45 11.97 5.56
CA SER A 26 -10.53 10.99 5.53
C SER A 26 -10.51 10.27 4.19
N TYR A 27 -10.86 8.98 4.19
CA TYR A 27 -10.97 8.18 2.98
C TYR A 27 -9.72 8.10 2.10
N ILE A 28 -8.53 8.46 2.59
CA ILE A 28 -7.26 8.27 1.89
C ILE A 28 -6.47 7.16 2.57
N GLY A 29 -5.98 6.23 1.77
CA GLY A 29 -5.08 5.18 2.18
C GLY A 29 -3.83 5.11 1.31
N MET A 30 -2.81 4.44 1.83
CA MET A 30 -1.51 4.28 1.21
C MET A 30 -1.33 2.86 0.69
N GLY A 31 -1.14 2.72 -0.62
CA GLY A 31 -0.79 1.47 -1.28
C GLY A 31 0.71 1.36 -1.51
N ILE A 32 1.26 0.16 -1.39
CA ILE A 32 2.69 -0.14 -1.60
C ILE A 32 2.83 -1.27 -2.61
N LYS A 33 3.58 -1.04 -3.69
CA LYS A 33 3.83 -2.00 -4.78
C LYS A 33 5.27 -1.92 -5.29
N LYS A 34 5.63 -2.86 -6.16
CA LYS A 34 6.86 -2.77 -6.95
C LYS A 34 6.77 -1.59 -7.92
N ILE A 35 7.90 -0.94 -8.22
CA ILE A 35 7.92 0.14 -9.21
C ILE A 35 7.36 -0.34 -10.57
N ASN A 36 6.73 0.56 -11.33
CA ASN A 36 6.20 0.31 -12.68
C ASN A 36 5.19 -0.84 -12.80
N THR A 37 4.47 -1.17 -11.72
CA THR A 37 3.36 -2.12 -11.72
C THR A 37 2.04 -1.40 -11.45
N ASP A 38 0.90 -2.02 -11.71
CA ASP A 38 -0.43 -1.43 -11.46
C ASP A 38 -0.82 -1.42 -9.98
N ASP A 39 -1.76 -0.54 -9.61
CA ASP A 39 -2.30 -0.46 -8.24
C ASP A 39 -3.01 -1.74 -7.79
N SER A 40 -3.47 -2.56 -8.73
CA SER A 40 -4.01 -3.90 -8.44
C SER A 40 -3.00 -4.81 -7.74
N THR A 41 -1.70 -4.51 -7.87
CA THR A 41 -0.59 -5.26 -7.29
C THR A 41 -0.15 -4.77 -5.90
N PHE A 42 -0.85 -3.78 -5.31
CA PHE A 42 -0.57 -3.39 -3.93
C PHE A 42 -0.56 -4.59 -3.00
N LEU A 43 0.41 -4.57 -2.07
CA LEU A 43 0.56 -5.55 -1.02
C LEU A 43 -0.54 -5.39 0.03
N THR A 44 -1.11 -6.52 0.45
CA THR A 44 -2.05 -6.58 1.55
C THR A 44 -1.31 -6.55 2.88
N SER A 45 -1.63 -5.60 3.76
CA SER A 45 -1.06 -5.53 5.10
C SER A 45 -1.41 -6.75 5.97
N ASN A 46 -0.51 -7.12 6.86
CA ASN A 46 -0.60 -8.26 7.78
C ASN A 46 -0.85 -9.60 7.07
N SER A 47 -0.43 -9.72 5.81
CA SER A 47 -0.55 -10.93 5.01
C SER A 47 0.82 -11.58 4.77
N ALA A 48 0.79 -12.79 4.23
CA ALA A 48 1.98 -13.50 3.76
C ALA A 48 2.46 -13.05 2.37
N GLU A 49 1.79 -12.08 1.73
CA GLU A 49 2.17 -11.55 0.41
C GLU A 49 3.55 -10.92 0.44
N LYS A 50 4.29 -11.07 -0.67
CA LYS A 50 5.65 -10.57 -0.82
C LYS A 50 5.87 -10.12 -2.26
N ILE A 51 6.64 -9.05 -2.42
CA ILE A 51 7.28 -8.75 -3.71
C ILE A 51 8.53 -9.62 -3.81
N ARG A 52 8.75 -10.19 -5.00
CA ARG A 52 9.97 -10.94 -5.34
C ARG A 52 10.74 -10.14 -6.37
N TRP A 53 12.04 -9.97 -6.12
CA TRP A 53 12.98 -9.38 -7.05
C TRP A 53 13.88 -10.48 -7.61
N SER A 54 14.24 -10.34 -8.88
CA SER A 54 15.27 -11.16 -9.50
C SER A 54 16.66 -10.80 -8.95
N LEU A 55 17.63 -11.71 -9.11
CA LEU A 55 19.02 -11.44 -8.74
C LEU A 55 19.61 -10.26 -9.50
N THR A 56 19.20 -10.06 -10.76
CA THR A 56 19.62 -8.89 -11.54
C THR A 56 19.15 -7.61 -10.87
N GLU A 57 17.85 -7.47 -10.62
CA GLU A 57 17.28 -6.28 -9.97
C GLU A 57 17.94 -5.98 -8.62
N ILE A 58 18.20 -7.02 -7.82
CA ILE A 58 18.90 -6.89 -6.53
C ILE A 58 20.31 -6.29 -6.70
N ASN A 59 21.02 -6.66 -7.75
CA ASN A 59 22.42 -6.29 -7.96
C ASN A 59 22.60 -5.01 -8.78
N THR A 60 21.62 -4.58 -9.58
CA THR A 60 21.74 -3.42 -10.49
C THR A 60 20.95 -2.21 -10.04
N ASP A 61 19.67 -2.40 -9.72
CA ASP A 61 18.69 -1.30 -9.58
C ASP A 61 18.20 -1.15 -8.13
N GLY A 62 18.50 -2.14 -7.29
CA GLY A 62 18.00 -2.24 -5.93
C GLY A 62 16.52 -2.62 -5.88
N LEU A 63 15.91 -2.46 -4.70
CA LEU A 63 14.53 -2.88 -4.43
C LEU A 63 13.55 -1.73 -4.65
N SER A 64 13.43 -1.26 -5.90
CA SER A 64 12.58 -0.11 -6.21
C SER A 64 11.09 -0.39 -5.99
N MET A 65 10.41 0.57 -5.36
CA MET A 65 9.01 0.46 -4.96
C MET A 65 8.26 1.76 -5.26
N THR A 66 6.93 1.67 -5.32
CA THR A 66 6.04 2.83 -5.41
C THR A 66 5.11 2.84 -4.22
N VAL A 67 5.00 4.02 -3.61
CA VAL A 67 3.97 4.36 -2.63
C VAL A 67 2.98 5.29 -3.31
N ALA A 68 1.70 5.02 -3.16
CA ALA A 68 0.64 5.83 -3.77
C ALA A 68 -0.48 6.10 -2.77
N LEU A 69 -0.96 7.34 -2.73
CA LEU A 69 -2.18 7.71 -2.03
C LEU A 69 -3.38 7.44 -2.92
N ARG A 70 -4.39 6.74 -2.38
CA ARG A 70 -5.61 6.37 -3.08
C ARG A 70 -6.80 6.52 -2.16
N GLU A 71 -7.94 6.83 -2.76
CA GLU A 71 -9.19 6.81 -2.03
C GLU A 71 -9.49 5.38 -1.53
N THR A 72 -9.97 5.26 -0.30
CA THR A 72 -10.48 4.00 0.25
C THR A 72 -11.94 3.77 -0.14
N SER A 73 -12.61 4.81 -0.61
CA SER A 73 -14.00 4.81 -1.07
C SER A 73 -14.10 5.77 -2.24
N ALA A 74 -14.58 5.29 -3.39
CA ALA A 74 -14.59 6.07 -4.62
C ALA A 74 -15.36 7.39 -4.48
N GLY A 75 -14.72 8.49 -4.85
CA GLY A 75 -15.28 9.85 -4.83
C GLY A 75 -15.42 10.47 -3.44
N GLN A 76 -14.66 9.98 -2.44
CA GLN A 76 -14.70 10.51 -1.07
C GLN A 76 -13.38 11.16 -0.62
N GLY A 77 -12.34 11.16 -1.45
CA GLY A 77 -10.99 11.64 -1.09
C GLY A 77 -10.46 12.78 -1.95
#